data_AF-A0A0D5C344-F1
#
_entry.id   AF-A0A0D5C344-F1
#
_cell.length_a   1.000
_cell.length_b   1.000
_cell.length_c   1.000
_cell.angle_alpha   90.00
_cell.angle_beta   90.00
_cell.angle_gamma   90.00
#
_symmetry.space_group_name_H-M   'P 1'
#
loop_
_entity.id
_entity.type
_entity.pdbx_description
1 polymer ?
#
loop_
_entity_poly.entity_id
_entity_poly.type
_entity_poly.pdbx_seq_one_letter_code
_entity_poly.pdbx_strand_id
1 'polypeptide(L)'
;MSASRLRDSVERWLIHEGLSFEEVKNPENTFQILVKHAGQTGIPIEIFEPKGQQGILVIGAKVIMKNNQIVRYLGFNEQEKENFEKKVADYCYSIQAINKIITEDGKQKIGVYVVLDDKENINQQTVFDAIESVSEKHEKTSRFLLKTF
;
A
#
# COMPACT_ATOMS: atom_id res chain seq x y z
N MET A 1 13.85 10.94 -22.34
CA MET A 1 13.47 10.50 -20.97
C MET A 1 13.90 9.06 -20.84
N SER A 2 14.90 8.74 -20.02
CA SER A 2 15.23 7.35 -19.76
C SER A 2 14.10 6.74 -18.94
N ALA A 3 13.38 5.77 -19.49
CA ALA A 3 12.49 4.93 -18.70
C ALA A 3 13.28 4.37 -17.50
N SER A 4 12.68 4.39 -16.30
CA SER A 4 13.31 3.78 -15.12
C SER A 4 13.49 2.29 -15.42
N ARG A 5 14.73 1.78 -15.36
CA ARG A 5 15.00 0.34 -15.56
C ARG A 5 14.17 -0.53 -14.61
N LEU A 6 13.83 0.01 -13.45
CA LEU A 6 12.99 -0.64 -12.45
C LEU A 6 11.53 -0.74 -12.92
N ARG A 7 10.99 0.33 -13.52
CA ARG A 7 9.65 0.32 -14.14
C ARG A 7 9.53 -0.79 -15.19
N ASP A 8 10.47 -0.84 -16.14
CA ASP A 8 10.44 -1.83 -17.22
C ASP A 8 10.52 -3.27 -16.69
N SER A 9 11.27 -3.46 -15.59
CA SER A 9 11.40 -4.77 -14.93
C SER A 9 10.09 -5.16 -14.24
N VAL A 10 9.49 -4.25 -13.46
CA VAL A 10 8.20 -4.48 -12.79
C VAL A 10 7.10 -4.78 -13.79
N GLU A 11 6.95 -3.98 -14.85
CA GLU A 11 5.94 -4.22 -15.88
C GLU A 11 6.12 -5.60 -16.53
N ARG A 12 7.36 -6.00 -16.85
CA ARG A 12 7.66 -7.33 -17.41
C ARG A 12 7.27 -8.45 -16.46
N TRP A 13 7.59 -8.34 -15.17
CA TRP A 13 7.24 -9.34 -14.16
C TRP A 13 5.73 -9.47 -14.00
N LEU A 14 5.01 -8.35 -13.97
CA LEU A 14 3.54 -8.36 -13.89
C LEU A 14 2.89 -9.01 -15.12
N ILE A 15 3.40 -8.73 -16.32
CA ILE A 15 2.93 -9.36 -17.57
C ILE A 15 3.19 -10.87 -17.55
N HIS A 16 4.38 -11.29 -17.10
CA HIS A 16 4.73 -12.71 -17.01
C HIS A 16 3.76 -13.51 -16.13
N GLU A 17 3.35 -12.94 -15.01
CA GLU A 17 2.36 -13.54 -14.10
C GLU A 17 0.90 -13.32 -14.55
N GLY A 18 0.67 -12.70 -15.72
CA GLY A 18 -0.68 -12.46 -16.26
C GLY A 18 -1.49 -11.45 -15.45
N LEU A 19 -0.86 -10.58 -14.67
CA LEU A 19 -1.54 -9.59 -13.85
C LEU A 19 -1.96 -8.38 -14.68
N SER A 20 -3.20 -7.94 -14.48
CA SER A 20 -3.72 -6.70 -15.09
C SER A 20 -3.34 -5.49 -14.23
N PHE A 21 -2.76 -4.48 -14.87
CA PHE A 21 -2.35 -3.25 -14.21
C PHE A 21 -2.56 -2.02 -15.10
N GLU A 22 -2.54 -0.85 -14.48
CA GLU A 22 -2.59 0.45 -15.15
C GLU A 22 -1.58 1.43 -14.54
N GLU A 23 -1.09 2.36 -15.36
CA GLU A 23 -0.21 3.42 -14.87
C GLU A 23 -1.03 4.52 -14.21
N VAL A 24 -0.60 4.95 -13.03
CA VAL A 24 -1.20 6.06 -12.29
C VAL A 24 -0.24 7.25 -12.35
N LYS A 25 -0.72 8.39 -12.85
CA LYS A 25 0.10 9.62 -12.87
C LYS A 25 0.18 10.20 -11.47
N ASN A 26 1.38 10.25 -10.91
CA ASN A 26 1.67 10.90 -9.64
C ASN A 26 2.94 11.75 -9.77
N PRO A 27 2.88 13.07 -9.54
CA PRO A 27 4.03 13.95 -9.69
C PRO A 27 5.15 13.68 -8.69
N GLU A 28 4.88 13.00 -7.57
CA GLU A 28 5.86 12.66 -6.53
C GLU A 28 6.64 11.36 -6.82
N ASN A 29 6.15 10.56 -7.78
CA ASN A 29 6.72 9.25 -8.09
C ASN A 29 7.36 9.23 -9.49
N THR A 30 8.47 8.52 -9.62
CA THR A 30 9.14 8.26 -10.91
C THR A 30 8.22 7.44 -11.81
N PHE A 31 7.58 6.43 -11.23
CA PHE A 31 6.44 5.73 -11.81
C PHE A 31 5.52 5.24 -10.70
N GLN A 32 4.27 5.00 -11.03
CA GLN A 32 3.31 4.34 -10.16
C GLN A 32 2.40 3.47 -11.00
N ILE A 33 2.22 2.23 -10.58
CA ILE A 33 1.40 1.21 -11.23
C ILE A 33 0.36 0.74 -10.22
N LEU A 34 -0.90 0.64 -10.65
CA LEU A 34 -1.97 0.00 -9.90
C LEU A 34 -2.25 -1.37 -10.51
N VAL A 35 -1.92 -2.43 -9.78
CA VAL A 35 -2.30 -3.80 -10.12
C VAL A 35 -3.71 -4.04 -9.58
N LYS A 36 -4.65 -4.44 -10.45
CA LYS A 36 -6.08 -4.49 -10.11
C LYS A 36 -6.43 -5.62 -9.13
N HIS A 37 -5.81 -6.77 -9.34
CA HIS A 37 -6.01 -7.98 -8.54
C HIS A 37 -4.66 -8.65 -8.31
N ALA A 38 -4.11 -8.51 -7.10
CA ALA A 38 -2.81 -9.07 -6.75
C ALA A 38 -2.84 -9.73 -5.37
N GLY A 39 -1.90 -10.65 -5.16
CA GLY A 39 -1.80 -11.47 -3.96
C GLY A 39 -2.96 -12.45 -3.79
N GLN A 40 -2.92 -13.22 -2.71
CA GLN A 40 -3.88 -14.30 -2.45
C GLN A 40 -5.33 -13.80 -2.24
N THR A 41 -5.50 -12.52 -1.87
CA THR A 41 -6.81 -11.92 -1.60
C THR A 41 -7.39 -11.18 -2.79
N GLY A 42 -6.66 -11.07 -3.91
CA GLY A 42 -7.13 -10.42 -5.14
C GLY A 42 -7.41 -8.93 -5.00
N ILE A 43 -6.74 -8.26 -4.05
CA ILE A 43 -6.92 -6.83 -3.76
C ILE A 43 -6.12 -5.96 -4.74
N PRO A 44 -6.48 -4.68 -4.90
CA PRO A 44 -5.65 -3.73 -5.63
C PRO A 44 -4.36 -3.42 -4.86
N ILE A 45 -3.23 -3.42 -5.58
CA ILE A 45 -1.91 -3.10 -5.04
C ILE A 45 -1.26 -1.99 -5.88
N GLU A 46 -0.77 -0.97 -5.21
CA GLU A 46 0.02 0.11 -5.79
C GLU A 46 1.51 -0.22 -5.66
N ILE A 47 2.23 -0.14 -6.78
CA ILE A 47 3.69 -0.31 -6.85
C ILE A 47 4.28 0.98 -7.40
N PHE A 48 5.21 1.60 -6.68
CA PHE A 48 5.79 2.87 -7.11
C PHE A 48 7.22 3.06 -6.64
N GLU A 49 7.92 3.94 -7.36
CA GLU A 49 9.27 4.41 -7.02
C GLU A 49 9.18 5.91 -6.70
N PRO A 50 9.45 6.35 -5.46
CA PRO A 50 9.44 7.77 -5.10
C PRO A 50 10.55 8.56 -5.82
N LYS A 51 10.25 9.75 -6.34
CA LYS A 51 11.28 10.59 -7.01
C LYS A 51 12.43 10.99 -6.09
N GLY A 52 12.11 11.24 -4.81
CA GLY A 52 13.10 11.61 -3.80
C GLY A 52 14.03 10.48 -3.38
N GLN A 53 13.73 9.22 -3.73
CA GLN A 53 14.47 8.04 -3.33
C GLN A 53 14.51 7.02 -4.47
N GLN A 54 15.25 7.36 -5.53
CA GLN A 54 15.39 6.48 -6.69
C GLN A 54 15.99 5.13 -6.30
N GLY A 55 15.48 4.07 -6.94
CA GLY A 55 15.79 2.65 -6.74
C GLY A 55 15.21 2.04 -5.47
N ILE A 56 14.37 2.76 -4.73
CA ILE A 56 13.52 2.13 -3.71
C ILE A 56 12.17 1.81 -4.35
N LEU A 57 11.71 0.57 -4.17
CA LEU A 57 10.38 0.14 -4.61
C LEU A 57 9.44 0.06 -3.41
N VAL A 58 8.33 0.77 -3.49
CA VAL A 58 7.28 0.72 -2.48
C VAL A 58 6.09 -0.05 -3.05
N ILE A 59 5.63 -1.03 -2.30
CA ILE A 59 4.48 -1.88 -2.64
C ILE A 59 3.46 -1.68 -1.53
N GLY A 60 2.24 -1.30 -1.86
CA GLY A 60 1.22 -1.00 -0.86
C GLY A 60 -0.20 -1.28 -1.29
N ALA A 61 -1.06 -1.45 -0.28
CA ALA A 61 -2.50 -1.63 -0.46
C ALA A 61 -3.26 -0.66 0.44
N LYS A 62 -4.48 -0.28 0.03
CA LYS A 62 -5.34 0.65 0.77
C LYS A 62 -6.49 -0.11 1.43
N VAL A 63 -6.50 -0.17 2.76
CA VAL A 63 -7.64 -0.65 3.53
C VAL A 63 -8.68 0.46 3.61
N ILE A 64 -9.83 0.27 2.96
CA ILE A 64 -10.92 1.24 2.98
C ILE A 64 -11.77 0.99 4.24
N MET A 65 -11.96 2.03 5.07
CA MET A 65 -12.88 1.94 6.20
C MET A 65 -14.33 1.82 5.71
N LYS A 66 -15.13 0.98 6.38
CA LYS A 66 -16.56 0.83 6.09
C LYS A 66 -17.32 2.10 6.48
N ASN A 67 -18.48 2.34 5.85
CA ASN A 67 -19.27 3.55 6.08
C ASN A 67 -19.56 3.82 7.57
N ASN A 68 -19.89 2.79 8.34
CA ASN A 68 -20.14 2.91 9.79
C ASN A 68 -18.88 3.33 10.56
N GLN A 69 -17.69 2.85 10.17
CA GLN A 69 -16.41 3.24 10.74
C GLN A 69 -16.06 4.68 10.38
N ILE A 70 -16.30 5.08 9.13
CA ILE A 70 -16.11 6.47 8.68
C ILE A 70 -16.99 7.42 9.49
N VAL A 71 -18.29 7.13 9.64
CA VAL A 71 -19.21 7.97 10.41
C VAL A 71 -18.74 8.11 11.86
N ARG A 72 -18.30 7.02 12.50
CA ARG A 72 -17.74 7.06 13.86
C ARG A 72 -16.48 7.91 13.93
N TYR A 73 -15.54 7.69 13.01
CA TYR A 73 -14.29 8.46 12.95
C TYR A 73 -14.53 9.96 12.72
N LEU A 74 -15.49 10.33 11.88
CA LEU A 74 -15.85 11.73 11.65
C LEU A 74 -16.48 12.39 12.87
N GLY A 75 -17.11 11.61 13.75
CA GLY A 75 -17.64 12.08 15.03
C GLY A 75 -16.58 12.27 16.13
N PHE A 76 -15.34 11.82 15.92
CA PHE A 76 -14.27 11.98 16.89
C PHE A 76 -13.81 13.43 17.02
N ASN A 77 -13.52 13.84 18.25
CA ASN A 77 -12.73 15.04 18.52
C ASN A 77 -11.23 14.83 18.19
N GLU A 78 -10.43 15.88 18.28
CA GLU A 78 -8.99 15.82 17.95
C GLU A 78 -8.24 14.76 18.77
N GLN A 79 -8.49 14.70 20.08
CA GLN A 79 -7.84 13.74 20.97
C GLN A 79 -8.22 12.28 20.64
N GLU A 80 -9.48 12.05 20.29
CA GLU A 80 -9.97 10.73 19.87
C GLU A 80 -9.37 10.31 18.53
N LYS A 81 -9.21 11.24 17.59
CA LYS A 81 -8.51 10.98 16.33
C LYS A 81 -7.05 10.60 16.60
N GLU A 82 -6.30 11.40 17.34
CA GLU A 82 -4.91 11.06 17.69
C GLU A 82 -4.77 9.69 18.34
N ASN A 83 -5.67 9.36 19.28
CA ASN A 83 -5.68 8.05 19.94
C ASN A 83 -5.97 6.91 18.96
N PHE A 84 -6.86 7.13 18.00
CA PHE A 84 -7.15 6.17 16.94
C PHE A 84 -5.94 6.01 16.01
N GLU A 85 -5.35 7.10 15.54
CA GLU A 85 -4.18 7.08 14.66
C GLU A 85 -3.01 6.33 15.31
N LYS A 86 -2.78 6.58 16.60
CA LYS A 86 -1.76 5.87 17.40
C LYS A 86 -2.06 4.37 17.50
N LYS A 87 -3.31 3.98 17.80
CA LYS A 87 -3.69 2.56 17.86
C LYS A 87 -3.47 1.84 16.53
N VAL A 88 -3.80 2.49 15.40
CA VAL A 88 -3.55 1.94 14.06
C VAL A 88 -2.05 1.81 13.82
N ALA A 89 -1.26 2.85 14.14
CA ALA A 89 0.19 2.83 13.97
C ALA A 89 0.84 1.73 14.82
N ASP A 90 0.48 1.62 16.10
CA ASP A 90 0.99 0.59 17.01
C ASP A 90 0.66 -0.82 16.50
N TYR A 91 -0.57 -1.03 15.99
CA TYR A 91 -0.95 -2.30 15.40
C TYR A 91 -0.17 -2.62 14.12
N CYS A 92 -0.09 -1.67 13.18
CA CYS A 92 0.66 -1.86 11.93
C CYS A 92 2.14 -2.12 12.21
N TYR A 93 2.74 -1.42 13.17
CA TYR A 93 4.10 -1.67 13.64
C TYR A 93 4.27 -3.12 14.17
N SER A 94 3.30 -3.62 14.94
CA SER A 94 3.34 -5.00 15.47
C SER A 94 3.33 -6.09 14.39
N ILE A 95 2.78 -5.79 13.20
CA ILE A 95 2.78 -6.69 12.04
C ILE A 95 3.85 -6.33 11.00
N GLN A 96 4.81 -5.48 11.38
CA GLN A 96 5.91 -5.01 10.54
C GLN A 96 5.44 -4.36 9.23
N ALA A 97 4.38 -3.54 9.33
CA ALA A 97 3.84 -2.81 8.20
C ALA A 97 4.05 -1.31 8.39
N ILE A 98 4.50 -0.62 7.35
CA ILE A 98 4.49 0.84 7.33
C ILE A 98 3.05 1.26 7.03
N ASN A 99 2.50 2.20 7.80
CA ASN A 99 1.14 2.67 7.58
C ASN A 99 1.07 4.18 7.33
N LYS A 100 0.03 4.58 6.61
CA LYS A 100 -0.35 5.99 6.46
C LYS A 100 -1.86 6.11 6.40
N ILE A 101 -2.43 7.00 7.20
CA ILE A 101 -3.85 7.35 7.09
C ILE A 101 -3.99 8.35 5.93
N ILE A 102 -4.90 8.05 5.02
CA ILE A 102 -5.10 8.78 3.78
C ILE A 102 -6.56 9.23 3.73
N THR A 103 -6.75 10.53 3.50
CA THR A 103 -8.07 11.08 3.20
C THR A 103 -8.18 11.28 1.69
N GLU A 104 -9.02 10.47 1.03
CA GLU A 104 -9.29 10.53 -0.41
C GLU A 104 -10.80 10.49 -0.63
N ASP A 105 -11.34 11.45 -1.39
CA ASP A 105 -12.78 11.56 -1.71
C ASP A 105 -13.70 11.55 -0.48
N GLY A 106 -13.28 12.18 0.62
CA GLY A 106 -14.02 12.18 1.89
C GLY A 106 -14.03 10.84 2.62
N LYS A 107 -13.36 9.81 2.08
CA LYS A 107 -13.16 8.52 2.73
C LYS A 107 -11.80 8.48 3.40
N GLN A 108 -11.77 7.85 4.57
CA GLN A 108 -10.55 7.56 5.29
C GLN A 108 -10.09 6.15 4.92
N LYS A 109 -8.85 6.05 4.45
CA LYS A 109 -8.20 4.81 4.03
C LYS A 109 -6.91 4.65 4.83
N ILE A 110 -6.52 3.41 5.08
CA ILE A 110 -5.23 3.10 5.71
C ILE A 110 -4.36 2.45 4.64
N GLY A 111 -3.37 3.21 4.16
CA GLY A 111 -2.31 2.67 3.32
C GLY A 111 -1.40 1.79 4.18
N VAL A 112 -1.13 0.59 3.68
CA VAL A 112 -0.24 -0.39 4.30
C VAL A 112 0.83 -0.73 3.27
N TYR A 113 2.10 -0.60 3.64
CA TYR A 113 3.23 -0.64 2.72
C TYR A 113 4.33 -1.60 3.18
N VAL A 114 5.00 -2.18 2.18
CA VAL A 114 6.29 -2.85 2.28
C VAL A 114 7.26 -2.09 1.36
N VAL A 115 8.49 -1.90 1.82
CA VAL A 115 9.53 -1.17 1.11
C VAL A 115 10.66 -2.13 0.79
N LEU A 116 11.08 -2.14 -0.48
CA LEU A 116 12.27 -2.82 -0.96
C LEU A 116 13.31 -1.75 -1.28
N ASP A 117 14.32 -1.61 -0.43
CA ASP A 117 15.36 -0.58 -0.50
C ASP A 117 16.72 -1.10 -0.98
N ASP A 118 16.90 -2.42 -1.00
CA ASP A 118 18.10 -3.08 -1.50
C ASP A 118 18.04 -3.27 -3.02
N LYS A 119 18.47 -2.23 -3.75
CA LYS A 119 18.49 -2.18 -5.24
C LYS A 119 19.10 -3.41 -5.90
N GLU A 120 20.12 -4.00 -5.31
CA GLU A 120 20.82 -5.15 -5.92
C GLU A 120 20.01 -6.43 -5.79
N ASN A 121 19.10 -6.48 -4.82
CA ASN A 121 18.26 -7.64 -4.53
C ASN A 121 16.81 -7.50 -5.03
N ILE A 122 16.40 -6.36 -5.58
CA ILE A 122 15.06 -6.23 -6.19
C ILE A 122 15.00 -7.06 -7.48
N ASN A 123 14.28 -8.18 -7.39
CA ASN A 123 14.02 -9.10 -8.49
C ASN A 123 12.56 -9.59 -8.46
N GLN A 124 12.18 -10.39 -9.46
CA GLN A 124 10.82 -10.92 -9.59
C GLN A 124 10.30 -11.57 -8.31
N GLN A 125 11.08 -12.49 -7.73
CA GLN A 125 10.68 -13.22 -6.52
C GLN A 125 10.42 -12.26 -5.36
N THR A 126 11.36 -11.36 -5.08
CA THR A 126 11.22 -10.41 -3.96
C THR A 126 10.02 -9.47 -4.10
N VAL A 127 9.66 -9.09 -5.33
CA VAL A 127 8.47 -8.27 -5.59
C VAL A 127 7.19 -9.05 -5.31
N PHE A 128 7.11 -10.31 -5.74
CA PHE A 128 5.93 -11.14 -5.49
C PHE A 128 5.80 -11.54 -4.02
N ASP A 129 6.90 -11.85 -3.34
CA ASP A 129 6.90 -12.07 -1.89
C ASP A 129 6.39 -10.83 -1.14
N ALA A 130 6.80 -9.63 -1.58
CA ALA A 130 6.31 -8.37 -1.01
C ALA A 130 4.83 -8.12 -1.31
N ILE A 131 4.34 -8.48 -2.51
CA ILE A 131 2.90 -8.45 -2.85
C ILE A 131 2.09 -9.35 -1.92
N GLU A 132 2.55 -10.58 -1.67
CA GLU A 132 1.89 -11.51 -0.73
C GLU A 132 1.90 -10.96 0.70
N SER A 133 3.05 -10.45 1.15
CA SER A 133 3.24 -9.83 2.46
C SER A 133 2.31 -8.63 2.66
N VAL A 134 2.16 -7.77 1.66
CA VAL A 134 1.22 -6.62 1.68
C VAL A 134 -0.23 -7.11 1.73
N SER A 135 -0.59 -8.13 0.95
CA SER A 135 -1.94 -8.72 0.96
C SER A 135 -2.31 -9.25 2.36
N GLU A 136 -1.39 -9.96 3.02
CA GLU A 136 -1.60 -10.44 4.39
C GLU A 136 -1.73 -9.29 5.40
N LYS A 137 -0.84 -8.29 5.32
CA LYS A 137 -0.86 -7.12 6.22
C LYS A 137 -2.14 -6.28 6.02
N HIS A 138 -2.60 -6.14 4.79
CA HIS A 138 -3.87 -5.51 4.45
C HIS A 138 -5.04 -6.24 5.14
N GLU A 139 -5.10 -7.56 5.03
CA GLU A 139 -6.15 -8.34 5.68
C GLU A 139 -6.13 -8.23 7.20
N LYS A 140 -4.95 -8.37 7.82
CA LYS A 140 -4.76 -8.20 9.26
C LYS A 140 -5.23 -6.82 9.74
N THR A 141 -4.83 -5.77 9.02
CA THR A 141 -5.24 -4.38 9.31
C THR A 141 -6.74 -4.18 9.15
N SER A 142 -7.35 -4.73 8.09
CA SER A 142 -8.80 -4.70 7.90
C SER A 142 -9.54 -5.38 9.06
N ARG A 143 -9.10 -6.57 9.48
CA ARG A 143 -9.67 -7.27 10.65
C ARG A 143 -9.49 -6.49 11.95
N PHE A 144 -8.36 -5.83 12.15
CA PHE A 144 -8.13 -4.98 13.31
C PHE A 144 -9.10 -3.80 13.36
N LEU A 145 -9.30 -3.10 12.23
CA LEU A 145 -10.25 -1.99 12.16
C LEU A 145 -11.68 -2.44 12.45
N LEU A 146 -12.07 -3.63 11.98
CA LEU A 146 -13.39 -4.20 12.30
C LEU A 146 -13.61 -4.42 13.80
N LYS A 147 -12.56 -4.66 14.58
CA LYS A 147 -12.64 -4.87 16.03
C LYS A 147 -12.44 -3.61 16.86
N THR A 148 -11.81 -2.59 16.26
CA THR A 148 -11.43 -1.34 16.96
C THR A 148 -12.59 -0.34 17.01
N PHE A 149 -13.50 -0.40 16.04
CA PHE A 149 -14.75 0.35 16.04
C PHE A 149 -15.88 -0.45 16.68
#